data_AF-A0A2E7Y3Y1-F1
#
_entry.id   AF-A0A2E7Y3Y1-F1
#
_cell.length_a   1.000
_cell.length_b   1.000
_cell.length_c   1.000
_cell.angle_alpha   90.00
_cell.angle_beta   90.00
_cell.angle_gamma   90.00
#
_symmetry.space_group_name_H-M   'P 1'
#
loop_
_entity.id
_entity.type
_entity.pdbx_description
1 polymer ?
#
loop_
_entity_poly.entity_id
_entity_poly.type
_entity_poly.pdbx_seq_one_letter_code
_entity_poly.pdbx_strand_id
1 'polypeptide(L)'
;MFLVRHAMIEDVPTLLRMARTAHSGNLPPGAAPLQDRVQLSIESFTGQILEGGRTDMFVLINLDTDTVVGTSSLVTGKGSNEQTSRFLRVRRREHYSEDLQVGQMPMTVQLGEDWSGPTELGVATLSPSIPS
;
A
#
# COMPACT_ATOMS: atom_id res chain seq x y z
N MET A 1 -17.16 -18.21 -9.57
CA MET A 1 -17.71 -17.03 -8.83
C MET A 1 -16.62 -16.43 -7.95
N PHE A 2 -16.65 -15.12 -7.64
CA PHE A 2 -15.64 -14.50 -6.77
C PHE A 2 -16.24 -13.94 -5.48
N LEU A 3 -15.49 -14.04 -4.37
CA LEU A 3 -15.85 -13.49 -3.06
C LEU A 3 -14.72 -12.61 -2.53
N VAL A 4 -15.06 -11.43 -2.00
CA VAL A 4 -14.14 -10.61 -1.22
C VAL A 4 -14.45 -10.78 0.26
N ARG A 5 -13.41 -11.08 1.06
CA ARG A 5 -13.49 -11.07 2.52
C ARG A 5 -12.22 -10.48 3.13
N HIS A 6 -12.23 -10.22 4.43
CA HIS A 6 -11.01 -9.87 5.15
C HIS A 6 -10.00 -11.03 5.12
N ALA A 7 -8.71 -10.70 5.12
CA ALA A 7 -7.63 -11.67 5.18
C ALA A 7 -7.61 -12.36 6.56
N MET A 8 -7.31 -13.65 6.54
CA MET A 8 -7.18 -14.49 7.73
C MET A 8 -5.80 -15.13 7.77
N ILE A 9 -5.39 -15.65 8.93
CA ILE A 9 -4.07 -16.29 9.11
C ILE A 9 -3.87 -17.47 8.15
N GLU A 10 -4.95 -18.18 7.80
CA GLU A 10 -4.93 -19.30 6.86
C GLU A 10 -4.58 -18.87 5.42
N ASP A 11 -4.73 -17.58 5.09
CA ASP A 11 -4.39 -17.05 3.77
C ASP A 11 -2.89 -16.79 3.59
N VAL A 12 -2.13 -16.67 4.69
CA VAL A 12 -0.71 -16.28 4.68
C VAL A 12 0.13 -17.12 3.71
N PRO A 13 0.01 -18.46 3.64
CA PRO A 13 0.79 -19.25 2.67
C PRO A 13 0.50 -18.89 1.20
N THR A 14 -0.75 -18.60 0.86
CA THR A 14 -1.12 -18.21 -0.52
C THR A 14 -0.69 -16.78 -0.80
N LEU A 15 -0.89 -15.85 0.14
CA LEU A 15 -0.43 -14.48 0.04
C LEU A 15 1.10 -14.40 -0.10
N LEU A 16 1.85 -15.27 0.59
CA LEU A 16 3.31 -15.35 0.48
C LEU A 16 3.75 -15.84 -0.90
N ARG A 17 3.04 -16.83 -1.46
CA ARG A 17 3.27 -17.27 -2.84
C ARG A 17 3.02 -16.13 -3.82
N MET A 18 1.93 -15.37 -3.65
CA MET A 18 1.64 -14.18 -4.46
C MET A 18 2.70 -13.09 -4.31
N ALA A 19 3.17 -12.81 -3.09
CA ALA A 19 4.21 -11.82 -2.82
C ALA A 19 5.54 -12.15 -3.53
N ARG A 20 5.81 -13.43 -3.78
CA ARG A 20 7.02 -13.90 -4.47
C ARG A 20 6.88 -13.92 -5.99
N THR A 21 5.66 -14.09 -6.51
CA THR A 21 5.41 -14.20 -7.96
C THR A 21 4.98 -12.89 -8.59
N ALA A 22 4.19 -12.09 -7.90
CA ALA A 22 3.95 -10.71 -8.29
C ALA A 22 5.23 -9.95 -7.97
N HIS A 23 5.89 -9.37 -8.96
CA HIS A 23 6.97 -8.38 -8.76
C HIS A 23 6.45 -7.07 -8.12
N SER A 24 5.43 -7.17 -7.27
CA SER A 24 4.75 -6.11 -6.57
C SER A 24 5.53 -5.82 -5.31
N GLY A 25 6.25 -4.69 -5.29
CA GLY A 25 6.92 -4.18 -4.10
C GLY A 25 5.98 -3.89 -2.92
N ASN A 26 4.66 -4.06 -3.10
CA ASN A 26 3.65 -3.72 -2.11
C ASN A 26 3.36 -4.89 -1.13
N LEU A 27 3.69 -6.14 -1.46
CA LEU A 27 3.57 -7.28 -0.54
C LEU A 27 4.94 -7.63 0.08
N PRO A 28 5.04 -7.78 1.42
CA PRO A 28 6.29 -8.21 2.03
C PRO A 28 6.62 -9.66 1.59
N PRO A 29 7.84 -9.94 1.12
CA PRO A 29 8.21 -11.27 0.59
C PRO A 29 8.53 -12.32 1.67
N GLY A 30 8.37 -11.96 2.95
CA GLY A 30 8.68 -12.82 4.11
C GLY A 30 7.42 -13.28 4.83
N ALA A 31 7.45 -14.51 5.39
CA ALA A 31 6.32 -15.09 6.11
C ALA A 31 5.96 -14.30 7.38
N ALA A 32 6.95 -13.99 8.22
CA ALA A 32 6.75 -13.23 9.46
C ALA A 32 6.12 -11.85 9.22
N PRO A 33 6.69 -10.94 8.39
CA PRO A 33 6.09 -9.61 8.17
C PRO A 33 4.72 -9.68 7.49
N LEU A 34 4.43 -10.75 6.73
CA LEU A 34 3.11 -10.94 6.14
C LEU A 34 2.10 -11.41 7.20
N GLN A 35 2.50 -12.31 8.09
CA GLN A 35 1.68 -12.76 9.22
C GLN A 35 1.36 -11.60 10.15
N ASP A 36 2.35 -10.77 10.49
CA ASP A 36 2.16 -9.55 11.30
C ASP A 36 1.14 -8.62 10.67
N ARG A 37 1.17 -8.45 9.34
CA ARG A 37 0.22 -7.58 8.64
C ARG A 37 -1.20 -8.16 8.59
N VAL A 38 -1.34 -9.46 8.42
CA VAL A 38 -2.66 -10.12 8.50
C VAL A 38 -3.21 -10.02 9.91
N GLN A 39 -2.37 -10.21 10.93
CA GLN A 39 -2.76 -10.06 12.33
C GLN A 39 -3.21 -8.63 12.65
N LEU A 40 -2.44 -7.61 12.23
CA LEU A 40 -2.81 -6.20 12.32
C LEU A 40 -4.16 -5.91 11.66
N SER A 41 -4.44 -6.58 10.54
CA SER A 41 -5.72 -6.47 9.85
C SER A 41 -6.87 -7.09 10.63
N ILE A 42 -6.67 -8.26 11.24
CA ILE A 42 -7.68 -8.87 12.09
C ILE A 42 -8.01 -7.93 13.26
N GLU A 43 -6.99 -7.39 13.93
CA GLU A 43 -7.14 -6.41 15.03
C GLU A 43 -7.83 -5.11 14.59
N SER A 44 -7.59 -4.68 13.35
CA SER A 44 -8.26 -3.53 12.73
C SER A 44 -9.75 -3.79 12.50
N PHE A 45 -10.12 -4.97 11.99
CA PHE A 45 -11.51 -5.34 11.74
C PHE A 45 -12.31 -5.60 13.03
N THR A 46 -11.66 -6.10 14.08
CA THR A 46 -12.30 -6.34 15.39
C THR A 46 -12.45 -5.07 16.21
N GLY A 47 -11.92 -3.94 15.74
CA GLY A 47 -11.97 -2.66 16.46
C GLY A 47 -11.01 -2.59 17.65
N GLN A 48 -10.01 -3.47 17.71
CA GLN A 48 -8.95 -3.40 18.71
C GLN A 48 -7.99 -2.23 18.43
N ILE A 49 -7.92 -1.79 17.16
CA ILE A 49 -7.15 -0.61 16.74
C ILE A 49 -8.14 0.48 16.35
N LEU A 50 -8.22 1.53 17.19
CA LEU A 50 -9.23 2.58 17.08
C LEU A 50 -8.72 3.83 16.34
N GLU A 51 -7.43 4.15 16.42
CA GLU A 51 -6.85 5.37 15.85
C GLU A 51 -5.46 5.11 15.30
N GLY A 52 -5.14 5.69 14.12
CA GLY A 52 -3.80 5.72 13.53
C GLY A 52 -3.20 4.35 13.18
N GLY A 53 -2.83 4.11 11.93
CA GLY A 53 -2.12 2.88 11.55
C GLY A 53 -3.00 1.63 11.44
N ARG A 54 -4.33 1.79 11.54
CA ARG A 54 -5.30 0.76 11.18
C ARG A 54 -5.08 0.31 9.74
N THR A 55 -4.97 -1.00 9.53
CA THR A 55 -4.70 -1.58 8.21
C THR A 55 -5.69 -2.69 7.92
N ASP A 56 -6.69 -2.46 7.08
CA ASP A 56 -7.70 -3.45 6.71
C ASP A 56 -7.25 -4.18 5.42
N MET A 57 -6.97 -5.47 5.50
CA MET A 57 -6.53 -6.30 4.39
C MET A 57 -7.65 -7.23 3.92
N PHE A 58 -7.82 -7.30 2.60
CA PHE A 58 -8.84 -8.08 1.91
C PHE A 58 -8.21 -9.12 1.01
N VAL A 59 -8.90 -10.25 0.84
CA VAL A 59 -8.58 -11.28 -0.14
C VAL A 59 -9.73 -11.46 -1.11
N LEU A 60 -9.38 -11.70 -2.37
CA LEU A 60 -10.31 -12.11 -3.42
C LEU A 60 -10.16 -13.62 -3.60
N ILE A 61 -11.26 -14.35 -3.45
CA ILE A 61 -11.31 -15.81 -3.51
C ILE A 61 -12.08 -16.19 -4.77
N ASN A 62 -11.48 -17.07 -5.57
CA ASN A 62 -12.21 -17.80 -6.60
C ASN A 62 -12.90 -18.99 -5.94
N LEU A 63 -14.24 -18.95 -5.86
CA LEU A 63 -15.05 -19.98 -5.22
C LEU A 63 -15.13 -21.29 -6.03
N ASP A 64 -14.78 -21.25 -7.32
CA ASP A 64 -14.77 -22.46 -8.14
C ASP A 64 -13.54 -23.33 -7.82
N THR A 65 -12.45 -22.71 -7.35
CA THR A 65 -11.20 -23.38 -6.99
C THR A 65 -10.88 -23.32 -5.50
N ASP A 66 -11.67 -22.58 -4.72
CA ASP A 66 -11.44 -22.23 -3.32
C ASP A 66 -10.02 -21.70 -3.06
N THR A 67 -9.56 -20.78 -3.93
CA THR A 67 -8.22 -20.20 -3.83
C THR A 67 -8.24 -18.68 -3.80
N VAL A 68 -7.35 -18.11 -2.98
CA VAL A 68 -7.06 -16.68 -3.01
C VAL A 68 -6.33 -16.36 -4.32
N VAL A 69 -6.94 -15.47 -5.11
CA VAL A 69 -6.48 -15.03 -6.43
C VAL A 69 -6.14 -13.53 -6.45
N GLY A 70 -6.33 -12.84 -5.33
CA GLY A 70 -6.11 -11.40 -5.24
C GLY A 70 -6.04 -10.94 -3.80
N THR A 71 -5.43 -9.78 -3.58
CA THR A 71 -5.46 -9.10 -2.28
C THR A 71 -5.42 -7.60 -2.47
N SER A 72 -6.07 -6.88 -1.56
CA SER A 72 -5.89 -5.44 -1.41
C SER A 72 -5.81 -5.04 0.06
N SER A 73 -5.37 -3.82 0.35
CA SER A 73 -5.42 -3.28 1.71
C SER A 73 -5.75 -1.79 1.73
N LEU A 74 -6.36 -1.33 2.83
CA LEU A 74 -6.55 0.07 3.16
C LEU A 74 -5.73 0.41 4.39
N VAL A 75 -4.99 1.52 4.36
CA VAL A 75 -4.24 2.04 5.52
C VAL A 75 -4.87 3.36 5.91
N THR A 76 -5.47 3.42 7.09
CA THR A 76 -6.22 4.59 7.56
C THR A 76 -5.38 5.46 8.49
N GLY A 77 -5.51 6.78 8.36
CA GLY A 77 -4.77 7.72 9.20
C GLY A 77 -3.27 7.73 8.90
N LYS A 78 -2.87 7.35 7.68
CA LYS A 78 -1.44 7.31 7.35
C LYS A 78 -0.89 8.72 7.34
N GLY A 79 0.13 9.00 8.14
CA GLY A 79 0.66 10.35 8.27
C GLY A 79 0.08 11.13 9.45
N SER A 80 -0.85 10.55 10.23
CA SER A 80 -1.38 11.13 11.48
C SER A 80 -0.68 10.52 12.70
N ASN A 81 -0.67 11.24 13.82
CA ASN A 81 -0.16 10.78 15.12
C ASN A 81 1.29 10.25 15.10
N GLU A 82 2.25 11.18 15.09
CA GLU A 82 3.71 10.98 15.31
C GLU A 82 4.57 10.61 14.10
N GLN A 83 4.00 10.18 12.97
CA GLN A 83 4.76 9.99 11.72
C GLN A 83 4.02 10.61 10.54
N THR A 84 4.73 11.40 9.73
CA THR A 84 4.20 12.03 8.52
C THR A 84 4.32 11.13 7.29
N SER A 85 3.34 11.23 6.39
CA SER A 85 3.42 10.64 5.07
C SER A 85 4.39 11.43 4.21
N ARG A 86 5.52 10.81 3.84
CA ARG A 86 6.53 11.43 2.98
C ARG A 86 6.24 11.14 1.52
N PHE A 87 6.39 12.16 0.68
CA PHE A 87 6.23 12.03 -0.77
C PHE A 87 7.27 12.86 -1.51
N LEU A 88 7.52 12.50 -2.76
CA LEU A 88 8.40 13.25 -3.64
C LEU A 88 7.56 14.14 -4.56
N ARG A 89 7.72 15.45 -4.41
CA ARG A 89 7.03 16.44 -5.23
C ARG A 89 7.92 16.85 -6.39
N VAL A 90 7.48 16.51 -7.60
CA VAL A 90 8.13 16.97 -8.83
C VAL A 90 7.66 18.40 -9.10
N ARG A 91 8.60 19.35 -9.13
CA ARG A 91 8.31 20.77 -9.40
C ARG A 91 9.29 21.35 -10.41
N ARG A 92 8.78 22.23 -11.27
CA ARG A 92 9.61 23.12 -12.08
C ARG A 92 10.06 24.28 -11.19
N ARG A 93 11.37 24.52 -11.11
CA ARG A 93 11.94 25.67 -10.41
C ARG A 93 12.49 26.63 -11.45
N GLU A 94 12.12 27.89 -11.35
CA GLU A 94 12.70 28.94 -12.19
C GLU A 94 13.96 29.50 -11.50
N HIS A 95 15.03 29.60 -12.26
CA HIS A 95 16.26 30.25 -11.85
C HIS A 95 16.71 31.16 -12.98
N TYR A 96 16.82 32.46 -12.70
CA TYR A 96 17.27 33.46 -13.64
C TYR A 96 18.54 34.11 -13.08
N SER A 97 19.58 34.19 -13.91
CA SER A 97 20.80 34.92 -13.58
C SER A 97 20.77 36.26 -14.30
N GLU A 98 20.69 37.35 -13.52
CA GLU A 98 20.69 38.71 -14.07
C GLU A 98 22.02 39.05 -14.74
N ASP A 99 23.16 38.68 -14.14
CA ASP A 99 24.49 38.94 -14.71
C ASP A 99 24.73 38.22 -16.04
N LEU A 100 24.17 37.01 -16.20
CA LEU A 100 24.32 36.21 -17.41
C LEU A 100 23.17 36.41 -18.41
N GLN A 101 22.10 37.13 -18.02
CA GLN A 101 20.86 37.30 -18.80
C GLN A 101 20.27 35.97 -19.29
N VAL A 102 20.43 34.89 -18.50
CA VAL A 102 19.99 33.53 -18.85
C VAL A 102 19.02 33.00 -17.79
N GLY A 103 17.93 32.40 -18.27
CA GLY A 103 16.95 31.68 -17.44
C GLY A 103 17.03 30.17 -17.65
N GLN A 104 16.83 29.42 -16.58
CA GLN A 104 16.68 27.97 -16.59
C GLN A 104 15.44 27.56 -15.80
N MET A 105 14.78 26.52 -16.27
CA MET A 105 13.60 25.94 -15.62
C MET A 105 13.80 24.43 -15.36
N PRO A 106 14.78 24.04 -14.52
CA PRO A 106 14.99 22.64 -14.22
C PRO A 106 13.78 22.01 -13.52
N MET A 107 13.55 20.74 -13.86
CA MET A 107 12.68 19.86 -13.07
C MET A 107 13.45 19.41 -11.83
N THR A 108 12.83 19.58 -10.67
CA THR A 108 13.40 19.22 -9.37
C THR A 108 12.51 18.25 -8.64
N VAL A 109 13.11 17.41 -7.81
CA VAL A 109 12.40 16.53 -6.88
C VAL A 109 12.60 17.07 -5.48
N GLN A 110 11.51 17.38 -4.79
CA GLN A 110 11.52 17.93 -3.44
C GLN A 110 10.83 16.97 -2.50
N LEU A 111 11.42 16.70 -1.33
CA LEU A 111 10.77 15.94 -0.28
C LEU A 111 9.63 16.78 0.33
N GLY A 112 8.44 16.21 0.38
CA GLY A 112 7.26 16.76 1.04
C GLY A 112 6.76 15.85 2.15
N GLU A 113 6.03 16.44 3.08
CA GLU A 113 5.45 15.80 4.25
C GLU A 113 3.94 16.13 4.30
N ASP A 114 3.11 15.13 4.56
CA ASP A 114 1.66 15.25 4.72
C ASP A 114 1.26 14.73 6.11
N TRP A 115 0.42 15.53 6.79
CA TRP A 115 -0.05 15.31 8.16
C TRP A 115 -1.57 15.15 8.22
N SER A 116 -2.26 15.18 7.08
CA SER A 116 -3.73 15.14 7.00
C SER A 116 -4.31 13.78 7.37
N GLY A 117 -3.49 12.74 7.48
CA GLY A 117 -3.93 11.39 7.84
C GLY A 117 -4.86 10.75 6.82
N PRO A 118 -4.62 10.82 5.49
CA PRO A 118 -5.51 10.22 4.51
C PRO A 118 -5.62 8.71 4.70
N THR A 119 -6.71 8.14 4.17
CA THR A 119 -6.77 6.72 3.90
C THR A 119 -6.09 6.44 2.56
N GLU A 120 -5.12 5.54 2.56
CA GLU A 120 -4.43 5.11 1.36
C GLU A 120 -4.81 3.68 0.97
N LEU A 121 -4.93 3.44 -0.33
CA LEU A 121 -4.89 2.10 -0.88
C LEU A 121 -3.46 1.60 -0.81
N GLY A 122 -3.23 0.54 -0.04
CA GLY A 122 -1.93 -0.08 0.15
C GLY A 122 -1.63 -1.10 -0.94
N VAL A 123 -1.65 -2.38 -0.59
CA VAL A 123 -1.49 -3.45 -1.58
C VAL A 123 -2.69 -3.47 -2.50
N ALA A 124 -2.44 -3.70 -3.79
CA ALA A 124 -3.43 -4.26 -4.70
C ALA A 124 -2.69 -5.15 -5.69
N THR A 125 -2.96 -6.45 -5.62
CA THR A 125 -2.31 -7.46 -6.45
C THR A 125 -3.35 -8.51 -6.86
N LEU A 126 -3.38 -8.84 -8.14
CA LEU A 126 -4.16 -9.95 -8.68
C LEU A 126 -3.23 -11.02 -9.26
N SER A 127 -3.66 -12.27 -9.17
CA SER A 127 -3.02 -13.37 -9.87
C SER A 127 -3.16 -13.14 -11.39
N PRO A 128 -2.11 -13.39 -12.20
CA PRO A 128 -2.19 -13.33 -13.67
C PRO A 128 -3.23 -14.28 -14.28
N SER A 129 -3.71 -15.27 -13.52
CA SER A 129 -4.78 -16.17 -13.94
C SER A 129 -6.16 -15.50 -14.02
N ILE A 130 -6.31 -14.29 -13.47
CA ILE A 130 -7.53 -13.48 -13.58
C ILE A 130 -7.35 -12.53 -14.77
N PRO A 131 -8.20 -12.59 -15.82
CA PRO A 131 -8.13 -11.64 -16.92
C PRO A 131 -8.45 -10.22 -16.43
N SER A 132 -7.66 -9.24 -16.90
CA SER A 132 -7.82 -7.80 -16.62
C SER A 132 -8.99 -7.18 -17.35
#